data_AF-A0A3M1LAU5-F1
#
_entry.id   AF-A0A3M1LAU5-F1
#
_cell.length_a   1.000
_cell.length_b   1.000
_cell.length_c   1.000
_cell.angle_alpha   90.00
_cell.angle_beta   90.00
_cell.angle_gamma   90.00
#
_symmetry.space_group_name_H-M   'P 1'
#
loop_
_entity.id
_entity.type
_entity.pdbx_description
1 polymer ?
#
loop_
_entity_poly.entity_id
_entity_poly.type
_entity_poly.pdbx_seq_one_letter_code
_entity_poly.pdbx_strand_id
1 'polypeptide(L)'
;ASLTLAGLFVVGNLFDITTSLQLLELARPSHPLLSELLHKAPATYHHTVMVANLAEQAAERIGANPLLTRVGAFYHDVGKIVRPHFFSENQMDGVNIHDRLDPYTSAEILISHVTDGLELAKKYRLPSRVRAFIPEHHGTMRVSFMYQKALQEAGGDPSKVDETRFRYPGPKPQSKETAILMLADGCESAVRAARPTSVEEIERIVRKIVEARLADGQLDECDLTLRELKQVAQSFVETLRGVYHPRVKYPEPEER
;
A
#
# COMPACT_ATOMS: atom_id res chain seq x y z
N ALA A 1 -33.79 7.69 17.70
CA ALA A 1 -32.35 7.40 17.57
C ALA A 1 -32.10 6.18 16.68
N SER A 2 -32.63 5.00 17.01
CA SER A 2 -32.35 3.74 16.28
C SER A 2 -32.89 3.72 14.83
N LEU A 3 -34.09 4.25 14.59
CA LEU A 3 -34.68 4.37 13.25
C LEU A 3 -33.89 5.33 12.34
N THR A 4 -33.35 6.42 12.92
CA THR A 4 -32.51 7.39 12.21
C THR A 4 -31.17 6.77 11.81
N LEU A 5 -30.57 5.98 12.70
CA LEU A 5 -29.32 5.27 12.44
C LEU A 5 -29.51 4.19 11.35
N ALA A 6 -30.60 3.42 11.43
CA ALA A 6 -30.97 2.43 10.42
C ALA A 6 -31.26 3.08 9.06
N GLY A 7 -31.96 4.23 9.05
CA GLY A 7 -32.21 5.01 7.84
C GLY A 7 -30.92 5.51 7.18
N LEU A 8 -29.99 6.06 7.97
CA LEU A 8 -28.66 6.49 7.50
C LEU A 8 -27.83 5.32 6.93
N PHE A 9 -27.91 4.14 7.53
CA PHE A 9 -27.22 2.96 7.03
C PHE A 9 -27.80 2.46 5.69
N VAL A 10 -29.13 2.43 5.56
CA VAL A 10 -29.80 1.99 4.33
C VAL A 10 -29.58 3.00 3.20
N VAL A 11 -29.76 4.30 3.47
CA VAL A 11 -29.51 5.37 2.50
C VAL A 11 -28.04 5.44 2.13
N GLY A 12 -27.12 5.32 3.10
CA GLY A 12 -25.68 5.33 2.83
C GLY A 12 -25.24 4.20 1.90
N ASN A 13 -25.77 2.99 2.09
CA ASN A 13 -25.50 1.88 1.18
C ASN A 13 -26.16 2.04 -0.20
N LEU A 14 -27.34 2.67 -0.27
CA LEU A 14 -28.07 2.89 -1.53
C LEU A 14 -27.42 3.99 -2.40
N PHE A 15 -26.81 5.00 -1.77
CA PHE A 15 -26.18 6.15 -2.44
C PHE A 15 -24.65 6.16 -2.33
N ASP A 16 -24.03 5.06 -1.88
CA ASP A 16 -22.57 4.90 -1.72
C ASP A 16 -21.92 5.99 -0.83
N ILE A 17 -22.68 6.49 0.15
CA ILE A 17 -22.22 7.46 1.14
C ILE A 17 -21.50 6.68 2.24
N THR A 18 -20.17 6.70 2.21
CA THR A 18 -19.34 6.08 3.24
C THR A 18 -19.43 6.87 4.54
N THR A 19 -20.00 6.28 5.59
CA THR A 19 -20.15 6.91 6.91
C THR A 19 -19.02 6.53 7.86
N SER A 20 -18.74 7.35 8.87
CA SER A 20 -17.75 7.02 9.91
C SER A 20 -18.07 5.73 10.66
N LEU A 21 -19.36 5.44 10.89
CA LEU A 21 -19.78 4.19 11.53
C LEU A 21 -19.41 2.97 10.66
N GLN A 22 -19.68 3.05 9.36
CA GLN A 22 -19.31 1.99 8.41
C GLN A 22 -17.79 1.80 8.33
N LEU A 23 -17.01 2.89 8.34
CA LEU A 23 -15.55 2.80 8.40
C LEU A 23 -15.07 2.11 9.68
N LEU A 24 -15.65 2.44 10.85
CA LEU A 24 -15.31 1.79 12.12
C LEU A 24 -15.67 0.30 12.14
N GLU A 25 -16.72 -0.13 11.44
CA GLU A 25 -17.04 -1.55 11.26
C GLU A 25 -16.01 -2.25 10.38
N LEU A 26 -15.63 -1.62 9.26
CA LEU A 26 -14.61 -2.12 8.33
C LEU A 26 -13.20 -2.13 8.94
N ALA A 27 -12.93 -1.30 9.95
CA ALA A 27 -11.65 -1.26 10.66
C ALA A 27 -11.44 -2.45 11.61
N ARG A 28 -12.48 -3.24 11.90
CA ARG A 28 -12.39 -4.35 12.86
C ARG A 28 -11.58 -5.51 12.27
N PRO A 29 -10.56 -6.03 12.97
CA PRO A 29 -9.80 -7.20 12.51
C PRO A 29 -10.67 -8.45 12.30
N SER A 30 -11.84 -8.52 12.96
CA SER A 30 -12.83 -9.58 12.77
C SER A 30 -13.62 -9.48 11.48
N HIS A 31 -13.45 -8.42 10.68
CA HIS A 31 -14.07 -8.34 9.37
C HIS A 31 -13.60 -9.52 8.49
N PRO A 32 -14.50 -10.28 7.84
CA PRO A 32 -14.15 -11.54 7.19
C PRO A 32 -13.01 -11.44 6.18
N LEU A 33 -12.95 -10.37 5.38
CA LEU A 33 -11.88 -10.17 4.39
C LEU A 33 -10.52 -9.87 5.04
N LEU A 34 -10.48 -9.13 6.15
CA LEU A 34 -9.22 -8.89 6.88
C LEU A 34 -8.75 -10.15 7.61
N SER A 35 -9.71 -10.92 8.14
CA SER A 35 -9.42 -12.23 8.69
C SER A 35 -8.85 -13.16 7.62
N GLU A 36 -9.43 -13.17 6.42
CA GLU A 36 -8.90 -13.95 5.29
C GLU A 36 -7.49 -13.52 4.90
N LEU A 37 -7.22 -12.21 4.84
CA LEU A 37 -5.87 -11.66 4.61
C LEU A 37 -4.87 -12.15 5.65
N LEU A 38 -5.22 -12.04 6.94
CA LEU A 38 -4.37 -12.50 8.05
C LEU A 38 -4.02 -13.99 7.93
N HIS A 39 -5.00 -14.84 7.61
CA HIS A 39 -4.77 -16.29 7.57
C HIS A 39 -4.03 -16.76 6.31
N LYS A 40 -4.30 -16.14 5.14
CA LYS A 40 -3.75 -16.59 3.86
C LYS A 40 -2.47 -15.87 3.44
N ALA A 41 -2.29 -14.62 3.87
CA ALA A 41 -1.15 -13.77 3.54
C ALA A 41 -0.70 -12.96 4.78
N PRO A 42 -0.24 -13.61 5.85
CA PRO A 42 0.04 -12.96 7.13
C PRO A 42 1.09 -11.85 7.02
N ALA A 43 2.10 -12.00 6.16
CA ALA A 43 3.11 -10.97 5.98
C ALA A 43 2.55 -9.74 5.26
N THR A 44 1.70 -9.94 4.24
CA THR A 44 0.93 -8.83 3.64
C THR A 44 -0.01 -8.17 4.64
N TYR A 45 -0.63 -8.92 5.55
CA TYR A 45 -1.43 -8.35 6.63
C TYR A 45 -0.60 -7.44 7.54
N HIS A 46 0.58 -7.91 7.96
CA HIS A 46 1.50 -7.11 8.78
C HIS A 46 1.96 -5.85 8.05
N HIS A 47 2.37 -5.96 6.79
CA HIS A 47 2.67 -4.83 5.89
C HIS A 47 1.54 -3.80 5.92
N THR A 48 0.32 -4.28 5.67
CA THR A 48 -0.89 -3.46 5.60
C THR A 48 -1.15 -2.68 6.90
N VAL A 49 -0.96 -3.30 8.07
CA VAL A 49 -1.10 -2.63 9.37
C VAL A 49 -0.07 -1.52 9.54
N MET A 50 1.18 -1.75 9.12
CA MET A 50 2.24 -0.74 9.20
C MET A 50 1.95 0.44 8.28
N VAL A 51 1.60 0.16 7.02
CA VAL A 51 1.19 1.18 6.04
C VAL A 51 -0.01 1.98 6.53
N ALA A 52 -1.02 1.33 7.11
CA ALA A 52 -2.19 2.02 7.65
C ALA A 52 -1.81 3.02 8.76
N ASN A 53 -0.91 2.65 9.66
CA ASN A 53 -0.43 3.55 10.71
C ASN A 53 0.34 4.75 10.15
N LEU A 54 1.22 4.54 9.16
CA LEU A 54 1.92 5.64 8.48
C LEU A 54 0.93 6.60 7.81
N ALA A 55 0.01 6.03 7.04
CA ALA A 55 -0.92 6.78 6.21
C ALA A 55 -1.92 7.58 7.07
N GLU A 56 -2.45 6.98 8.16
CA GLU A 56 -3.36 7.65 9.10
C GLU A 56 -2.72 8.88 9.74
N GLN A 57 -1.49 8.75 10.26
CA GLN A 57 -0.77 9.84 10.92
C GLN A 57 -0.46 10.99 9.95
N ALA A 58 -0.09 10.65 8.71
CA ALA A 58 0.16 11.65 7.66
C ALA A 58 -1.13 12.36 7.23
N ALA A 59 -2.24 11.63 7.10
CA ALA A 59 -3.54 12.19 6.79
C ALA A 59 -4.02 13.17 7.87
N GLU A 60 -3.88 12.80 9.14
CA GLU A 60 -4.21 13.68 10.27
C GLU A 60 -3.38 14.97 10.22
N ARG A 61 -2.07 14.86 9.96
CA ARG A 61 -1.16 16.02 9.92
C ARG A 61 -1.54 17.09 8.90
N ILE A 62 -2.07 16.69 7.75
CA ILE A 62 -2.45 17.62 6.68
C ILE A 62 -3.95 17.94 6.66
N GLY A 63 -4.73 17.44 7.63
CA GLY A 63 -6.18 17.65 7.67
C GLY A 63 -6.96 16.90 6.59
N ALA A 64 -6.43 15.81 6.04
CA ALA A 64 -7.19 14.86 5.23
C ALA A 64 -8.08 13.97 6.13
N ASN A 65 -8.75 12.95 5.59
CA ASN A 65 -9.55 12.03 6.41
C ASN A 65 -8.72 10.86 6.96
N PRO A 66 -8.28 10.87 8.24
CA PRO A 66 -7.42 9.82 8.79
C PRO A 66 -8.13 8.46 8.88
N LEU A 67 -9.40 8.44 9.29
CA LEU A 67 -10.16 7.19 9.43
C LEU A 67 -10.36 6.50 8.08
N LEU A 68 -10.73 7.27 7.04
CA LEU A 68 -10.85 6.73 5.69
C LEU A 68 -9.49 6.22 5.19
N THR A 69 -8.41 6.97 5.42
CA THR A 69 -7.06 6.58 5.00
C THR A 69 -6.64 5.27 5.66
N ARG A 70 -6.83 5.15 6.98
CA ARG A 70 -6.54 3.93 7.75
C ARG A 70 -7.31 2.73 7.23
N VAL A 71 -8.62 2.90 7.05
CA VAL A 71 -9.49 1.81 6.57
C VAL A 71 -9.17 1.45 5.12
N GLY A 72 -8.99 2.42 4.24
CA GLY A 72 -8.57 2.20 2.86
C GLY A 72 -7.25 1.42 2.78
N ALA A 73 -6.27 1.81 3.60
CA ALA A 73 -5.00 1.09 3.72
C ALA A 73 -5.20 -0.37 4.14
N PHE A 74 -6.13 -0.69 5.05
CA PHE A 74 -6.39 -2.09 5.43
C PHE A 74 -6.79 -3.01 4.27
N TYR A 75 -7.35 -2.45 3.20
CA TYR A 75 -7.87 -3.24 2.10
C TYR A 75 -7.06 -3.10 0.80
N HIS A 76 -6.04 -2.24 0.72
CA HIS A 76 -5.36 -1.95 -0.54
C HIS A 76 -4.75 -3.19 -1.23
N ASP A 77 -4.24 -4.11 -0.41
CA ASP A 77 -3.46 -5.27 -0.85
C ASP A 77 -4.23 -6.60 -0.80
N VAL A 78 -5.55 -6.56 -0.58
CA VAL A 78 -6.35 -7.80 -0.38
C VAL A 78 -6.38 -8.73 -1.59
N GLY A 79 -6.08 -8.24 -2.79
CA GLY A 79 -5.94 -9.11 -3.96
C GLY A 79 -4.80 -10.11 -3.86
N LYS A 80 -3.77 -9.83 -3.05
CA LYS A 80 -2.65 -10.76 -2.81
C LYS A 80 -3.11 -12.08 -2.18
N ILE A 81 -4.30 -12.12 -1.56
CA ILE A 81 -4.94 -13.33 -1.02
C ILE A 81 -5.09 -14.43 -2.08
N VAL A 82 -5.29 -14.06 -3.35
CA VAL A 82 -5.55 -15.04 -4.42
C VAL A 82 -4.31 -15.88 -4.71
N ARG A 83 -3.12 -15.27 -4.65
CA ARG A 83 -1.83 -15.91 -4.99
C ARG A 83 -0.70 -15.44 -4.06
N PRO A 84 -0.78 -15.69 -2.74
CA PRO A 84 0.09 -15.06 -1.76
C PRO A 84 1.58 -15.32 -1.99
N HIS A 85 1.93 -16.53 -2.45
CA HIS A 85 3.32 -16.98 -2.59
C HIS A 85 4.09 -16.27 -3.72
N PHE A 86 3.40 -15.51 -4.58
CA PHE A 86 4.07 -14.67 -5.59
C PHE A 86 4.55 -13.33 -5.02
N PHE A 87 4.08 -12.93 -3.85
CA PHE A 87 4.50 -11.68 -3.23
C PHE A 87 5.64 -11.92 -2.26
N SER A 88 6.74 -11.18 -2.42
CA SER A 88 8.01 -11.40 -1.73
C SER A 88 7.90 -11.47 -0.21
N GLU A 89 6.98 -10.71 0.39
CA GLU A 89 6.77 -10.70 1.83
C GLU A 89 6.20 -12.02 2.36
N ASN A 90 5.49 -12.80 1.53
CA ASN A 90 4.91 -14.09 1.91
C ASN A 90 5.74 -15.30 1.43
N GLN A 91 6.86 -15.08 0.75
CA GLN A 91 7.72 -16.17 0.29
C GLN A 91 8.53 -16.76 1.46
N MET A 92 8.52 -18.08 1.58
CA MET A 92 9.30 -18.82 2.57
C MET A 92 10.66 -19.22 1.98
N ASP A 93 11.66 -19.39 2.84
CA ASP A 93 12.97 -19.97 2.52
C ASP A 93 13.84 -19.20 1.50
N GLY A 94 13.52 -17.92 1.25
CA GLY A 94 14.35 -17.03 0.42
C GLY A 94 14.35 -17.36 -1.08
N VAL A 95 13.49 -18.28 -1.53
CA VAL A 95 13.36 -18.63 -2.96
C VAL A 95 12.35 -17.69 -3.61
N ASN A 96 12.81 -16.85 -4.53
CA ASN A 96 11.94 -15.99 -5.31
C ASN A 96 11.33 -16.76 -6.51
N ILE A 97 10.01 -16.95 -6.49
CA ILE A 97 9.29 -17.66 -7.57
C ILE A 97 9.48 -16.96 -8.92
N HIS A 98 9.64 -15.63 -8.92
CA HIS A 98 9.84 -14.84 -10.13
C HIS A 98 11.18 -15.10 -10.84
N ASP A 99 12.14 -15.75 -10.19
CA ASP A 99 13.40 -16.13 -10.84
C ASP A 99 13.19 -17.25 -11.87
N ARG A 100 12.11 -18.04 -11.71
CA ARG A 100 11.76 -19.16 -12.59
C ARG A 100 10.72 -18.81 -13.66
N LEU A 101 10.26 -17.56 -13.66
CA LEU A 101 9.26 -17.07 -14.60
C LEU A 101 9.89 -16.04 -15.54
N ASP A 102 9.33 -15.96 -16.75
CA ASP A 102 9.64 -14.85 -17.62
C ASP A 102 9.12 -13.52 -17.00
N PRO A 103 9.72 -12.39 -17.36
CA PRO A 103 9.38 -11.10 -16.76
C PRO A 103 7.94 -10.65 -17.04
N TYR A 104 7.37 -11.02 -18.19
CA TYR A 104 6.00 -10.62 -18.55
C TYR A 104 4.97 -11.36 -17.70
N THR A 105 5.12 -12.68 -17.56
CA THR A 105 4.26 -13.48 -16.67
C THR A 105 4.36 -13.00 -15.23
N SER A 106 5.58 -12.68 -14.77
CA SER A 106 5.79 -12.13 -13.43
C SER A 106 5.09 -10.78 -13.24
N ALA A 107 5.21 -9.87 -14.21
CA ALA A 107 4.53 -8.58 -14.17
C ALA A 107 3.01 -8.73 -14.18
N GLU A 108 2.46 -9.63 -15.01
CA GLU A 108 1.03 -9.89 -15.07
C GLU A 108 0.48 -10.36 -13.71
N ILE A 109 1.16 -11.31 -13.05
CA ILE A 109 0.75 -11.79 -11.71
C ILE A 109 0.85 -10.68 -10.67
N LEU A 110 1.92 -9.89 -10.69
CA LEU A 110 2.09 -8.78 -9.75
C LEU A 110 1.02 -7.71 -9.97
N ILE A 111 0.67 -7.39 -11.21
CA ILE A 111 -0.36 -6.39 -11.53
C ILE A 111 -1.76 -6.91 -11.20
N SER A 112 -2.03 -8.22 -11.35
CA SER A 112 -3.36 -8.79 -11.17
C SER A 112 -3.93 -8.62 -9.77
N HIS A 113 -3.11 -8.42 -8.73
CA HIS A 113 -3.61 -8.21 -7.37
C HIS A 113 -4.55 -7.00 -7.28
N VAL A 114 -4.42 -6.01 -8.16
CA VAL A 114 -5.35 -4.88 -8.21
C VAL A 114 -6.74 -5.34 -8.65
N THR A 115 -6.81 -6.10 -9.75
CA THR A 115 -8.08 -6.63 -10.26
C THR A 115 -8.70 -7.65 -9.30
N ASP A 116 -7.89 -8.59 -8.81
CA ASP A 116 -8.28 -9.57 -7.80
C ASP A 116 -8.80 -8.89 -6.52
N GLY A 117 -8.13 -7.81 -6.10
CA GLY A 117 -8.52 -7.00 -4.94
C GLY A 117 -9.85 -6.29 -5.14
N LEU A 118 -10.09 -5.71 -6.32
CA LEU A 118 -11.37 -5.09 -6.67
C LEU A 118 -12.52 -6.11 -6.70
N GLU A 119 -12.28 -7.33 -7.18
CA GLU A 119 -13.27 -8.42 -7.16
C GLU A 119 -13.62 -8.84 -5.72
N LEU A 120 -12.61 -9.05 -4.87
CA LEU A 120 -12.81 -9.32 -3.45
C LEU A 120 -13.56 -8.17 -2.77
N ALA A 121 -13.15 -6.93 -3.01
CA ALA A 121 -13.79 -5.77 -2.41
C ALA A 121 -15.26 -5.63 -2.82
N LYS A 122 -15.61 -5.96 -4.08
CA LYS A 122 -17.02 -6.04 -4.53
C LYS A 122 -17.76 -7.18 -3.84
N LYS A 123 -17.16 -8.37 -3.77
CA LYS A 123 -17.74 -9.56 -3.10
C LYS A 123 -18.07 -9.28 -1.63
N TYR A 124 -17.18 -8.59 -0.93
CA TYR A 124 -17.34 -8.19 0.47
C TYR A 124 -18.05 -6.84 0.66
N ARG A 125 -18.60 -6.25 -0.42
CA ARG A 125 -19.41 -5.02 -0.41
C ARG A 125 -18.71 -3.82 0.23
N LEU A 126 -17.40 -3.67 -0.02
CA LEU A 126 -16.66 -2.49 0.41
C LEU A 126 -17.19 -1.24 -0.32
N PRO A 127 -17.39 -0.10 0.38
CA PRO A 127 -17.80 1.17 -0.24
C PRO A 127 -16.83 1.63 -1.33
N SER A 128 -17.28 2.41 -2.32
CA SER A 128 -16.38 2.89 -3.39
C SER A 128 -15.17 3.65 -2.85
N ARG A 129 -15.36 4.50 -1.83
CA ARG A 129 -14.26 5.28 -1.24
C ARG A 129 -13.16 4.40 -0.66
N VAL A 130 -13.49 3.21 -0.14
CA VAL A 130 -12.50 2.23 0.34
C VAL A 130 -11.90 1.46 -0.84
N ARG A 131 -12.74 1.07 -1.81
CA ARG A 131 -12.29 0.38 -3.03
C ARG A 131 -11.29 1.20 -3.84
N ALA A 132 -11.40 2.52 -3.84
CA ALA A 132 -10.51 3.45 -4.54
C ALA A 132 -9.03 3.26 -4.17
N PHE A 133 -8.74 2.88 -2.92
CA PHE A 133 -7.37 2.63 -2.47
C PHE A 133 -6.71 1.43 -3.18
N ILE A 134 -7.49 0.48 -3.71
CA ILE A 134 -6.96 -0.74 -4.34
C ILE A 134 -6.31 -0.44 -5.70
N PRO A 135 -6.93 0.22 -6.68
CA PRO A 135 -6.26 0.54 -7.93
C PRO A 135 -5.34 1.77 -7.82
N GLU A 136 -5.68 2.74 -6.97
CA GLU A 136 -4.97 4.01 -6.94
C GLU A 136 -3.63 3.95 -6.18
N HIS A 137 -3.43 3.02 -5.24
CA HIS A 137 -2.19 2.98 -4.45
C HIS A 137 -0.95 2.71 -5.30
N HIS A 138 -1.11 2.04 -6.44
CA HIS A 138 -0.04 1.88 -7.43
C HIS A 138 -0.13 2.83 -8.62
N GLY A 139 -1.28 3.48 -8.81
CA GLY A 139 -1.49 4.40 -9.92
C GLY A 139 -1.15 3.74 -11.26
N THR A 140 -0.33 4.42 -12.04
CA THR A 140 0.17 3.93 -13.35
C THR A 140 1.65 3.57 -13.31
N MET A 141 2.16 3.28 -12.11
CA MET A 141 3.58 3.00 -11.91
C MET A 141 4.03 1.76 -12.68
N ARG A 142 5.31 1.74 -13.01
CA ARG A 142 5.95 0.59 -13.63
C ARG A 142 6.45 -0.41 -12.59
N VAL A 143 6.16 -1.68 -12.79
CA VAL A 143 6.78 -2.84 -12.13
C VAL A 143 8.24 -2.94 -12.57
N SER A 144 9.06 -2.05 -12.02
CA SER A 144 10.36 -1.70 -12.59
C SER A 144 11.35 -2.86 -12.58
N PHE A 145 11.34 -3.71 -11.55
CA PHE A 145 12.23 -4.87 -11.50
C PHE A 145 11.98 -5.83 -12.68
N MET A 146 10.71 -6.14 -12.97
CA MET A 146 10.36 -7.03 -14.08
C MET A 146 10.63 -6.37 -15.44
N TYR A 147 10.36 -5.08 -15.58
CA TYR A 147 10.73 -4.35 -16.79
C TYR A 147 12.24 -4.36 -17.06
N GLN A 148 13.07 -4.15 -16.02
CA GLN A 148 14.52 -4.20 -16.16
C GLN A 148 15.01 -5.61 -16.52
N LYS A 149 14.41 -6.66 -15.94
CA LYS A 149 14.69 -8.05 -16.30
C LYS A 149 14.36 -8.31 -17.78
N ALA A 150 13.20 -7.85 -18.26
CA ALA A 150 12.82 -7.95 -19.67
C ALA A 150 13.77 -7.20 -20.60
N LEU A 151 14.21 -5.99 -20.21
CA LEU A 151 15.17 -5.20 -20.97
C LEU A 151 16.53 -5.90 -21.05
N GLN A 152 16.98 -6.52 -19.96
CA GLN A 152 18.20 -7.33 -19.95
C GLN A 152 18.09 -8.53 -20.89
N GLU A 153 16.97 -9.27 -20.86
CA GLU A 153 16.70 -10.39 -21.77
C GLU A 153 16.64 -9.95 -23.25
N ALA A 154 16.20 -8.71 -23.50
CA ALA A 154 16.17 -8.09 -24.82
C ALA A 154 17.52 -7.50 -25.28
N GLY A 155 18.60 -7.68 -24.51
CA GLY A 155 19.93 -7.16 -24.83
C GLY A 155 20.08 -5.64 -24.62
N GLY A 156 19.25 -5.05 -23.77
CA GLY A 156 19.28 -3.62 -23.45
C GLY A 156 18.52 -2.72 -24.41
N ASP A 157 17.79 -3.28 -25.38
CA ASP A 157 17.06 -2.54 -26.40
C ASP A 157 15.59 -2.30 -25.99
N PRO A 158 15.19 -1.07 -25.62
CA PRO A 158 13.82 -0.78 -25.17
C PRO A 158 12.78 -0.97 -26.27
N SER A 159 13.16 -0.90 -27.55
CA SER A 159 12.22 -1.07 -28.67
C SER A 159 11.66 -2.49 -28.77
N LYS A 160 12.31 -3.45 -28.11
CA LYS A 160 11.92 -4.86 -28.04
C LYS A 160 11.08 -5.19 -26.81
N VAL A 161 10.87 -4.23 -25.90
CA VAL A 161 10.12 -4.43 -24.66
C VAL A 161 8.91 -3.52 -24.64
N ASP A 162 7.73 -4.10 -24.70
CA ASP A 162 6.48 -3.37 -24.48
C ASP A 162 6.34 -2.94 -23.01
N GLU A 163 6.67 -1.68 -22.71
CA GLU A 163 6.57 -1.10 -21.36
C GLU A 163 5.14 -1.12 -20.80
N THR A 164 4.11 -1.08 -21.66
CA THR A 164 2.71 -1.01 -21.22
C THR A 164 2.30 -2.25 -20.43
N ARG A 165 2.91 -3.41 -20.74
CA ARG A 165 2.70 -4.67 -20.01
C ARG A 165 3.34 -4.72 -18.63
N PHE A 166 4.14 -3.71 -18.28
CA PHE A 166 4.78 -3.59 -16.97
C PHE A 166 4.20 -2.43 -16.15
N ARG A 167 3.12 -1.78 -16.60
CA ARG A 167 2.48 -0.69 -15.87
C ARG A 167 1.17 -1.13 -15.24
N TYR A 168 0.92 -0.64 -14.03
CA TYR A 168 -0.39 -0.75 -13.43
C TYR A 168 -1.43 0.01 -14.27
N PRO A 169 -2.67 -0.48 -14.35
CA PRO A 169 -3.71 0.12 -15.20
C PRO A 169 -4.23 1.46 -14.66
N GLY A 170 -3.92 1.81 -13.42
CA GLY A 170 -4.45 3.00 -12.75
C GLY A 170 -5.91 2.85 -12.29
N PRO A 171 -6.58 3.98 -12.01
CA PRO A 171 -6.12 5.36 -12.26
C PRO A 171 -5.02 5.81 -11.28
N LYS A 172 -4.38 6.95 -11.54
CA LYS A 172 -3.54 7.64 -10.54
C LYS A 172 -4.40 8.02 -9.32
N PRO A 173 -3.82 8.28 -8.15
CA PRO A 173 -4.54 8.84 -7.01
C PRO A 173 -5.46 9.99 -7.37
N GLN A 174 -6.74 9.86 -7.00
CA GLN A 174 -7.79 10.87 -7.22
C GLN A 174 -8.10 11.67 -5.94
N SER A 175 -7.41 11.37 -4.83
CA SER A 175 -7.62 12.01 -3.53
C SER A 175 -6.32 12.14 -2.76
N LYS A 176 -6.30 13.04 -1.77
CA LYS A 176 -5.16 13.15 -0.85
C LYS A 176 -4.92 11.84 -0.10
N GLU A 177 -5.99 11.16 0.30
CA GLU A 177 -5.92 9.93 1.07
C GLU A 177 -5.29 8.76 0.29
N THR A 178 -5.68 8.57 -0.97
CA THR A 178 -5.08 7.53 -1.83
C THR A 178 -3.65 7.88 -2.26
N ALA A 179 -3.34 9.17 -2.42
CA ALA A 179 -1.97 9.65 -2.65
C ALA A 179 -1.07 9.40 -1.43
N ILE A 180 -1.57 9.68 -0.22
CA ILE A 180 -0.87 9.36 1.02
C ILE A 180 -0.62 7.85 1.12
N LEU A 181 -1.60 7.01 0.80
CA LEU A 181 -1.42 5.56 0.81
C LEU A 181 -0.29 5.13 -0.15
N MET A 182 -0.30 5.62 -1.40
CA MET A 182 0.73 5.30 -2.39
C MET A 182 2.14 5.60 -1.85
N LEU A 183 2.30 6.76 -1.20
CA LEU A 183 3.58 7.17 -0.64
C LEU A 183 3.95 6.33 0.59
N ALA A 184 2.98 6.05 1.47
CA ALA A 184 3.19 5.23 2.67
C ALA A 184 3.61 3.80 2.31
N ASP A 185 2.92 3.16 1.36
CA ASP A 185 3.24 1.81 0.87
C ASP A 185 4.67 1.73 0.31
N GLY A 186 5.04 2.68 -0.54
CA GLY A 186 6.39 2.76 -1.09
C GLY A 186 7.47 3.01 -0.02
N CYS A 187 7.20 3.88 0.95
CA CYS A 187 8.14 4.20 2.03
C CYS A 187 8.34 3.03 3.00
N GLU A 188 7.25 2.39 3.45
CA GLU A 188 7.32 1.23 4.34
C GLU A 188 8.10 0.10 3.65
N SER A 189 7.74 -0.24 2.41
CA SER A 189 8.37 -1.33 1.68
C SER A 189 9.87 -1.10 1.47
N ALA A 190 10.25 0.13 1.13
CA ALA A 190 11.65 0.51 0.92
C ALA A 190 12.45 0.49 2.23
N VAL A 191 11.89 0.99 3.34
CA VAL A 191 12.55 0.96 4.65
C VAL A 191 12.69 -0.46 5.17
N ARG A 192 11.65 -1.29 5.07
CA ARG A 192 11.68 -2.69 5.45
C ARG A 192 12.76 -3.46 4.69
N ALA A 193 12.91 -3.20 3.39
CA ALA A 193 13.93 -3.83 2.56
C ALA A 193 15.35 -3.34 2.90
N ALA A 194 15.53 -2.04 3.13
CA ALA A 194 16.85 -1.45 3.39
C ALA A 194 17.40 -1.74 4.79
N ARG A 195 16.51 -1.98 5.78
CA ARG A 195 16.87 -2.17 7.19
C ARG A 195 17.79 -1.05 7.72
N PRO A 196 17.34 0.22 7.64
CA PRO A 196 18.19 1.35 7.96
C PRO A 196 18.63 1.34 9.42
N THR A 197 19.83 1.87 9.67
CA THR A 197 20.42 1.91 11.02
C THR A 197 20.39 3.30 11.65
N SER A 198 20.01 4.33 10.88
CA SER A 198 19.94 5.72 11.33
C SER A 198 18.71 6.45 10.80
N VAL A 199 18.37 7.58 11.44
CA VAL A 199 17.22 8.42 11.04
C VAL A 199 17.49 9.09 9.69
N GLU A 200 18.73 9.50 9.45
CA GLU A 200 19.17 10.12 8.19
C GLU A 200 19.02 9.16 7.00
N GLU A 201 19.17 7.85 7.24
CA GLU A 201 18.93 6.84 6.24
C GLU A 201 17.44 6.69 5.92
N ILE A 202 16.56 6.70 6.94
CA ILE A 202 15.10 6.72 6.77
C ILE A 202 14.67 7.97 5.97
N GLU A 203 15.17 9.16 6.34
CA GLU A 203 14.88 10.42 5.64
C GLU A 203 15.24 10.36 4.16
N ARG A 204 16.41 9.78 3.84
CA ARG A 204 16.87 9.62 2.47
C ARG A 204 15.97 8.69 1.67
N ILE A 205 15.54 7.57 2.28
CA ILE A 205 14.63 6.62 1.64
C ILE A 205 13.27 7.27 1.35
N VAL A 206 12.65 7.91 2.35
CA VAL A 206 11.36 8.59 2.22
C VAL A 206 11.44 9.67 1.13
N ARG A 207 12.48 10.51 1.16
CA ARG A 207 12.69 11.56 0.15
C ARG A 207 12.78 10.97 -1.26
N LYS A 208 13.58 9.92 -1.44
CA LYS A 208 13.75 9.25 -2.73
C LYS A 208 12.43 8.71 -3.27
N ILE A 209 11.59 8.10 -2.42
CA ILE A 209 10.29 7.59 -2.83
C ILE A 209 9.37 8.75 -3.25
N VAL A 210 9.27 9.80 -2.43
CA VAL A 210 8.44 10.98 -2.72
C VAL A 210 8.85 11.65 -4.04
N GLU A 211 10.15 11.89 -4.23
CA GLU A 211 10.69 12.47 -5.46
C GLU A 211 10.43 11.58 -6.68
N ALA A 212 10.55 10.26 -6.54
CA ALA A 212 10.26 9.33 -7.62
C ALA A 212 8.78 9.36 -8.04
N ARG A 213 7.84 9.43 -7.09
CA ARG A 213 6.40 9.54 -7.43
C ARG A 213 6.05 10.87 -8.08
N LEU A 214 6.65 11.95 -7.60
CA LEU A 214 6.47 13.28 -8.19
C LEU A 214 7.04 13.34 -9.62
N ALA A 215 8.24 12.80 -9.84
CA ALA A 215 8.88 12.77 -11.16
C ALA A 215 8.14 11.87 -12.18
N ASP A 216 7.50 10.79 -11.73
CA ASP A 216 6.66 9.91 -12.56
C ASP A 216 5.23 10.47 -12.76
N GLY A 217 4.94 11.68 -12.25
CA GLY A 217 3.64 12.34 -12.38
C GLY A 217 2.50 11.61 -11.66
N GLN A 218 2.78 10.72 -10.71
CA GLN A 218 1.73 9.93 -10.05
C GLN A 218 0.79 10.78 -9.18
N LEU A 219 1.19 12.00 -8.82
CA LEU A 219 0.42 12.89 -7.95
C LEU A 219 -0.38 13.95 -8.73
N ASP A 220 -0.34 13.94 -10.06
CA ASP A 220 -0.90 14.99 -10.93
C ASP A 220 -2.44 15.08 -10.89
N GLU A 221 -3.12 14.02 -10.44
CA GLU A 221 -4.59 13.90 -10.46
C GLU A 221 -5.21 13.98 -9.04
N CYS A 222 -4.43 14.43 -8.06
CA CYS A 222 -4.91 14.66 -6.70
C CYS A 222 -4.55 16.06 -6.19
N ASP A 223 -5.34 16.58 -5.25
CA ASP A 223 -5.15 17.92 -4.69
C ASP A 223 -4.08 18.00 -3.59
N LEU A 224 -3.01 17.18 -3.67
CA LEU A 224 -1.93 17.18 -2.67
C LEU A 224 -0.91 18.28 -2.99
N THR A 225 -0.85 19.32 -2.16
CA THR A 225 0.08 20.43 -2.38
C THR A 225 1.53 20.06 -2.02
N LEU A 226 2.51 20.77 -2.58
CA LEU A 226 3.93 20.59 -2.21
C LEU A 226 4.21 20.87 -0.72
N ARG A 227 3.40 21.73 -0.07
CA ARG A 227 3.49 21.97 1.37
C ARG A 227 3.04 20.75 2.16
N GLU A 228 1.89 20.18 1.80
CA GLU A 228 1.36 18.97 2.43
C GLU A 228 2.28 17.78 2.17
N LEU A 229 2.83 17.64 0.96
CA LEU A 229 3.78 16.58 0.63
C LEU A 229 5.02 16.59 1.54
N LYS A 230 5.56 17.77 1.89
CA LYS A 230 6.65 17.89 2.86
C LYS A 230 6.21 17.46 4.26
N GLN A 231 5.00 17.82 4.69
CA GLN A 231 4.46 17.42 5.98
C GLN A 231 4.21 15.91 6.06
N VAL A 232 3.69 15.30 4.98
CA VAL A 232 3.51 13.85 4.83
C VAL A 232 4.85 13.13 4.94
N ALA A 233 5.87 13.57 4.19
CA ALA A 233 7.21 12.99 4.26
C ALA A 233 7.80 13.06 5.66
N GLN A 234 7.67 14.20 6.34
CA GLN A 234 8.11 14.35 7.72
C GLN A 234 7.36 13.41 8.68
N SER A 235 6.04 13.27 8.50
CA SER A 235 5.24 12.34 9.31
C SER A 235 5.72 10.90 9.15
N PHE A 236 6.01 10.47 7.91
CA PHE A 236 6.53 9.12 7.68
C PHE A 236 7.86 8.88 8.36
N VAL A 237 8.79 9.83 8.30
CA VAL A 237 10.09 9.72 8.98
C VAL A 237 9.90 9.54 10.49
N GLU A 238 9.03 10.35 11.11
CA GLU A 238 8.75 10.27 12.55
C GLU A 238 8.14 8.92 12.96
N THR A 239 7.17 8.42 12.18
CA THR A 239 6.54 7.10 12.42
C THR A 239 7.52 5.95 12.20
N LEU A 240 8.25 5.95 11.08
CA LEU A 240 9.22 4.91 10.74
C LEU A 240 10.38 4.86 11.73
N ARG A 241 10.83 6.02 12.23
CA ARG A 241 11.82 6.09 13.31
C ARG A 241 11.35 5.32 14.54
N GLY A 242 10.09 5.47 14.95
CA GLY A 242 9.55 4.75 16.12
C GLY A 242 9.47 3.24 15.93
N VAL A 243 9.25 2.78 14.69
CA VAL A 243 9.14 1.36 14.33
C VAL A 243 10.51 0.69 14.20
N TYR A 244 11.46 1.36 13.56
CA TYR A 244 12.76 0.77 13.16
C TYR A 244 13.93 1.20 14.06
N HIS A 245 13.70 1.96 15.14
CA HIS A 245 14.77 2.20 16.12
C HIS A 245 15.21 0.87 16.76
N PRO A 246 16.53 0.63 16.91
CA PRO A 246 17.01 -0.52 17.65
C PRO A 246 16.43 -0.47 19.07
N ARG A 247 15.67 -1.50 19.45
CA ARG A 247 15.37 -1.71 20.87
C ARG A 247 16.73 -1.82 21.58
N VAL A 248 16.91 -1.05 22.66
CA VAL A 248 18.10 -1.16 23.50
C VAL A 248 18.30 -2.63 23.85
N LYS A 249 19.40 -3.23 23.41
CA LYS A 249 19.75 -4.59 23.82
C LYS A 249 20.00 -4.55 25.32
N TYR A 250 19.18 -5.26 26.09
CA TYR A 250 19.47 -5.47 27.49
C TYR A 250 20.80 -6.23 27.59
N PRO A 251 21.72 -5.82 28.48
CA PRO A 251 22.95 -6.58 28.69
C PRO A 251 22.58 -8.00 29.09
N GLU A 252 23.23 -8.98 28.45
CA GLU A 252 23.14 -10.39 28.83
C GLU A 252 23.55 -10.49 30.32
N PRO A 253 22.81 -11.20 31.17
CA PRO A 253 23.24 -11.44 32.54
C PRO A 253 24.60 -12.12 32.53
N GLU A 254 25.60 -11.58 33.23
CA GLU A 254 26.85 -12.28 33.46
C GLU A 254 26.55 -13.63 34.12
N GLU A 255 26.86 -14.72 33.42
CA GLU A 255 26.84 -16.07 33.99
C GLU A 255 27.78 -16.08 35.19
N ARG A 256 27.20 -16.27 36.39
CA ARG A 256 27.94 -16.46 37.65
C ARG A 256 28.25 -17.92 37.87
#